data_AF-A0A328FDQ3-F1
#
_entry.id   AF-A0A328FDQ3-F1
#
_cell.length_a   1.000
_cell.length_b   1.000
_cell.length_c   1.000
_cell.angle_alpha   90.00
_cell.angle_beta   90.00
_cell.angle_gamma   90.00
#
_symmetry.space_group_name_H-M   'P 1'
#
loop_
_entity.id
_entity.type
_entity.pdbx_description
1 polymer ?
#
loop_
_entity_poly.entity_id
_entity_poly.type
_entity_poly.pdbx_seq_one_letter_code
_entity_poly.pdbx_strand_id
1 'polypeptide(L)'
;MNRLKSKLENALGKSIDKICPNKFHTVSANHCAHFVSHMTGLTFSFNCKEFKGGNSEPGNIRVHEIFAQCPKVGKFEDRPSDRPILVFVTRKDVVDLGRKRMANIPQKHIGVLFDGSVYHYSNTNNQVVKWLPDEFFDTFQRIYEGDQGLFYGTIPNSDLQLRIDSNAETVRTGLAFSLDRREGNKWYARAVNAENDQEFYVGREVKNQASQYYGIFRRASEYDGPQFDPDHYVAQIDHWAYLLELTGYCESKNYFNVFNTYDRAKFTYGFYQFAAHTPEDNLILLFRRLVNLPKAQDYFPEIKMLDGRLTRVNENGGTTDLETVMETGPRGQKQLQLFMNYLNPFRKTINEQEVLQVARLIHWTANDLDIGRLQVETAAEILQKKMSRRYDRWYDLDGRSDLVCAVIADIHHQGRAAKKRVKAALASADPVDALVHISPKYAGRIADLKKISQRLIDERKLGQKVYDSAGNEFVDS
;
A
#
# COMPACT_ATOMS: atom_id res chain seq x y z
N MET A 1 8.95 20.24 9.98
CA MET A 1 10.26 20.35 10.67
C MET A 1 10.12 20.70 12.15
N ASN A 2 9.35 21.73 12.55
CA ASN A 2 9.24 22.18 13.95
C ASN A 2 8.89 21.08 14.96
N ARG A 3 7.99 20.15 14.62
CA ARG A 3 7.60 19.06 15.53
C ARG A 3 8.74 18.09 15.87
N LEU A 4 9.61 17.75 14.92
CA LEU A 4 10.74 16.86 15.18
C LEU A 4 11.78 17.56 16.05
N LYS A 5 12.09 18.83 15.74
CA LYS A 5 12.97 19.67 16.57
C LYS A 5 12.51 19.68 18.02
N SER A 6 11.24 20.02 18.27
CA SER A 6 10.68 20.06 19.62
C SER A 6 10.75 18.70 20.31
N LYS A 7 10.50 17.59 19.60
CA LYS A 7 10.66 16.24 20.17
C LYS A 7 12.09 15.95 20.61
N LEU A 8 13.08 16.26 19.76
CA LEU A 8 14.49 16.02 20.02
C LEU A 8 15.01 16.87 21.18
N GLU A 9 14.72 18.17 21.17
CA GLU A 9 15.09 19.09 22.25
C GLU A 9 14.44 18.68 23.59
N ASN A 10 13.16 18.32 23.58
CA ASN A 10 12.47 17.84 24.78
C ASN A 10 12.98 16.49 25.29
N ALA A 11 13.76 15.76 24.50
CA ALA A 11 14.33 14.47 24.89
C ALA A 11 15.70 14.62 25.57
N LEU A 12 16.38 15.76 25.43
CA LEU A 12 17.72 15.96 25.99
C LEU A 12 17.78 15.70 27.50
N GLY A 13 18.83 15.00 27.94
CA GLY A 13 19.03 14.61 29.33
C GLY A 13 18.09 13.52 29.84
N LYS A 14 17.14 13.03 29.01
CA LYS A 14 16.22 11.98 29.41
C LYS A 14 16.81 10.59 29.16
N SER A 15 16.62 9.71 30.12
CA SER A 15 16.83 8.27 29.99
C SER A 15 15.70 7.62 29.17
N ILE A 16 15.95 6.39 28.69
CA ILE A 16 15.04 5.72 27.78
C ILE A 16 13.68 5.39 28.42
N ASP A 17 13.59 5.24 29.75
CA ASP A 17 12.33 5.00 30.48
C ASP A 17 11.37 6.19 30.40
N LYS A 18 11.89 7.41 30.20
CA LYS A 18 11.10 8.62 29.98
C LYS A 18 10.66 8.81 28.54
N ILE A 19 11.17 7.99 27.62
CA ILE A 19 10.94 8.10 26.18
C ILE A 19 10.09 6.93 25.68
N CYS A 20 10.45 5.71 26.07
CA CYS A 20 9.78 4.50 25.65
C CYS A 20 8.63 4.14 26.61
N PRO A 21 7.39 4.06 26.14
CA PRO A 21 6.28 3.57 26.96
C PRO A 21 6.21 2.02 27.06
N ASN A 22 6.96 1.28 26.23
CA ASN A 22 6.87 -0.19 26.11
C ASN A 22 7.88 -0.95 26.99
N LYS A 23 8.30 -0.36 28.13
CA LYS A 23 9.09 -1.01 29.21
C LYS A 23 10.46 -1.60 28.81
N PHE A 24 10.92 -1.39 27.58
CA PHE A 24 12.26 -1.81 27.16
C PHE A 24 13.32 -0.79 27.60
N HIS A 25 13.65 -0.82 28.89
CA HIS A 25 14.49 0.19 29.56
C HIS A 25 15.76 -0.37 30.21
N THR A 26 16.12 -1.61 29.89
CA THR A 26 17.28 -2.27 30.48
C THR A 26 18.56 -1.53 30.11
N VAL A 27 19.21 -0.91 31.09
CA VAL A 27 20.38 -0.02 30.89
C VAL A 27 21.55 -0.70 30.19
N SER A 28 21.69 -2.02 30.31
CA SER A 28 22.72 -2.81 29.61
C SER A 28 22.41 -3.08 28.13
N ALA A 29 21.21 -2.74 27.66
CA ALA A 29 20.84 -2.85 26.25
C ALA A 29 21.24 -1.60 25.47
N ASN A 30 21.59 -1.79 24.19
CA ASN A 30 21.86 -0.66 23.30
C ASN A 30 20.55 0.05 22.90
N HIS A 31 20.41 1.32 23.27
CA HIS A 31 19.17 2.08 23.07
C HIS A 31 19.26 3.16 21.98
N CYS A 32 20.35 3.23 21.20
CA CYS A 32 20.51 4.23 20.15
C CYS A 32 19.42 4.16 19.06
N ALA A 33 19.21 2.98 18.45
CA ALA A 33 18.11 2.77 17.50
C ALA A 33 16.74 2.98 18.15
N HIS A 34 16.58 2.50 19.38
CA HIS A 34 15.33 2.62 20.14
C HIS A 34 14.90 4.09 20.32
N PHE A 35 15.82 4.96 20.72
CA PHE A 35 15.60 6.40 20.82
C PHE A 35 15.25 7.01 19.47
N VAL A 36 16.08 6.79 18.44
CA VAL A 36 15.88 7.36 17.10
C VAL A 36 14.50 6.97 16.56
N SER A 37 14.11 5.72 16.72
CA SER A 37 12.81 5.21 16.29
C SER A 37 11.63 5.92 16.96
N HIS A 38 11.68 6.21 18.27
CA HIS A 38 10.62 6.96 18.94
C HIS A 38 10.55 8.43 18.50
N MET A 39 11.69 9.04 18.19
CA MET A 39 11.73 10.43 17.72
C MET A 39 11.16 10.57 16.31
N THR A 40 11.50 9.61 15.44
CA THR A 40 11.17 9.65 14.01
C THR A 40 9.96 8.80 13.62
N GLY A 41 9.39 8.01 14.55
CA GLY A 41 8.19 7.21 14.32
C GLY A 41 8.43 5.90 13.58
N LEU A 42 9.63 5.31 13.70
CA LEU A 42 10.00 4.08 13.00
C LEU A 42 9.52 2.86 13.79
N THR A 43 8.43 2.25 13.33
CA THR A 43 7.71 1.18 14.04
C THR A 43 7.92 -0.21 13.43
N PHE A 44 8.69 -0.32 12.35
CA PHE A 44 8.83 -1.53 11.54
C PHE A 44 9.85 -2.53 12.10
N SER A 45 9.81 -3.75 11.57
CA SER A 45 10.71 -4.86 11.93
C SER A 45 10.76 -5.10 13.45
N PHE A 46 11.91 -5.53 13.99
CA PHE A 46 12.00 -5.92 15.39
C PHE A 46 11.97 -4.71 16.32
N ASN A 47 10.99 -4.67 17.21
CA ASN A 47 10.68 -3.48 18.00
C ASN A 47 10.54 -3.74 19.51
N CYS A 48 10.53 -2.65 20.28
CA CYS A 48 10.49 -2.71 21.75
C CYS A 48 9.22 -3.37 22.31
N LYS A 49 8.08 -3.25 21.62
CA LYS A 49 6.82 -3.86 22.03
C LYS A 49 6.85 -5.37 21.87
N GLU A 50 7.37 -5.88 20.76
CA GLU A 50 7.57 -7.32 20.54
C GLU A 50 8.57 -7.91 21.53
N PHE A 51 9.64 -7.15 21.85
CA PHE A 51 10.72 -7.67 22.67
C PHE A 51 10.39 -7.76 24.18
N LYS A 52 9.70 -6.76 24.74
CA LYS A 52 9.39 -6.71 26.19
C LYS A 52 7.90 -6.67 26.54
N GLY A 53 7.02 -6.50 25.55
CA GLY A 53 5.60 -6.28 25.77
C GLY A 53 5.26 -4.81 26.04
N GLY A 54 4.10 -4.36 25.56
CA GLY A 54 3.64 -2.98 25.73
C GLY A 54 2.38 -2.70 24.90
N ASN A 55 1.66 -1.62 25.22
CA ASN A 55 0.41 -1.26 24.54
C ASN A 55 0.49 0.04 23.73
N SER A 56 1.68 0.66 23.67
CA SER A 56 1.89 1.95 23.02
C SER A 56 2.59 1.78 21.67
N GLU A 57 2.78 2.89 20.93
CA GLU A 57 3.48 2.88 19.65
C GLU A 57 4.90 2.27 19.80
N PRO A 58 5.26 1.26 18.99
CA PRO A 58 6.56 0.63 19.08
C PRO A 58 7.66 1.48 18.41
N GLY A 59 8.91 1.25 18.81
CA GLY A 59 10.10 1.76 18.11
C GLY A 59 11.01 0.61 17.71
N ASN A 60 11.51 0.63 16.48
CA ASN A 60 12.55 -0.32 16.02
C ASN A 60 13.79 -0.21 16.91
N ILE A 61 14.40 -1.35 17.25
CA ILE A 61 15.55 -1.41 18.17
C ILE A 61 16.85 -1.90 17.53
N ARG A 62 16.92 -1.96 16.19
CA ARG A 62 18.05 -2.51 15.42
C ARG A 62 18.54 -1.53 14.35
N VAL A 63 19.75 -1.00 14.57
CA VAL A 63 20.41 -0.02 13.68
C VAL A 63 20.49 -0.47 12.21
N HIS A 64 20.90 -1.72 11.98
CA HIS A 64 21.11 -2.24 10.62
C HIS A 64 19.81 -2.42 9.83
N GLU A 65 18.69 -2.71 10.52
CA GLU A 65 17.36 -2.79 9.90
C GLU A 65 16.88 -1.39 9.49
N ILE A 66 17.13 -0.37 10.33
CA ILE A 66 16.83 1.03 10.00
C ILE A 66 17.66 1.48 8.78
N PHE A 67 18.96 1.16 8.76
CA PHE A 67 19.84 1.50 7.65
C PHE A 67 19.34 0.94 6.31
N ALA A 68 18.91 -0.33 6.30
CA ALA A 68 18.40 -0.98 5.10
C ALA A 68 17.07 -0.41 4.59
N GLN A 69 16.29 0.21 5.48
CA GLN A 69 15.01 0.85 5.16
C GLN A 69 15.14 2.34 4.81
N CYS A 70 16.34 2.90 4.88
CA CYS A 70 16.58 4.27 4.42
C CYS A 70 16.41 4.36 2.89
N PRO A 71 15.62 5.31 2.37
CA PRO A 71 15.45 5.48 0.93
C PRO A 71 16.78 5.72 0.22
N LYS A 72 17.64 6.56 0.81
CA LYS A 72 19.01 6.80 0.37
C LYS A 72 19.96 6.66 1.55
N VAL A 73 21.12 6.06 1.29
CA VAL A 73 22.26 6.01 2.20
C VAL A 73 23.51 6.47 1.46
N GLY A 74 24.50 6.95 2.19
CA GLY A 74 25.77 7.40 1.60
C GLY A 74 26.82 7.71 2.66
N LYS A 75 28.00 8.14 2.22
CA LYS A 75 29.03 8.68 3.12
C LYS A 75 28.56 10.02 3.67
N PHE A 76 28.95 10.32 4.91
CA PHE A 76 28.45 11.52 5.59
C PHE A 76 28.78 12.84 4.89
N GLU A 77 29.90 12.92 4.16
CA GLU A 77 30.24 14.09 3.34
C GLU A 77 29.18 14.40 2.25
N ASP A 78 28.50 13.38 1.73
CA ASP A 78 27.52 13.49 0.63
C ASP A 78 26.08 13.73 1.13
N ARG A 79 25.91 14.06 2.41
CA ARG A 79 24.59 14.16 3.04
C ARG A 79 23.81 15.38 2.55
N PRO A 80 22.47 15.30 2.45
CA PRO A 80 21.65 16.48 2.26
C PRO A 80 21.68 17.36 3.52
N SER A 81 21.76 18.69 3.32
CA SER A 81 21.76 19.69 4.39
C SER A 81 20.41 20.37 4.59
N ASP A 82 19.46 20.18 3.66
CA ASP A 82 18.16 20.83 3.63
C ASP A 82 17.10 20.15 4.52
N ARG A 83 17.45 19.05 5.21
CA ARG A 83 16.50 18.21 5.95
C ARG A 83 17.15 17.41 7.08
N PRO A 84 16.37 16.96 8.08
CA PRO A 84 16.84 15.97 9.03
C PRO A 84 17.24 14.67 8.33
N ILE A 85 18.31 14.06 8.83
CA ILE A 85 18.79 12.74 8.39
C ILE A 85 19.14 11.87 9.59
N LEU A 86 19.33 10.59 9.34
CA LEU A 86 19.93 9.66 10.27
C LEU A 86 21.44 9.63 10.04
N VAL A 87 22.21 9.58 11.12
CA VAL A 87 23.66 9.43 11.09
C VAL A 87 24.00 8.10 11.71
N PHE A 88 24.87 7.35 11.05
CA PHE A 88 25.30 6.03 11.46
C PHE A 88 26.81 6.01 11.58
N VAL A 89 27.32 5.33 12.60
CA VAL A 89 28.76 5.06 12.75
C VAL A 89 28.99 3.60 13.07
N THR A 90 29.87 2.98 12.30
CA THR A 90 30.31 1.58 12.41
C THR A 90 31.53 1.39 11.51
N ARG A 91 32.14 0.20 11.53
CA ARG A 91 33.30 -0.11 10.67
C ARG A 91 32.98 0.03 9.19
N LYS A 92 33.93 0.53 8.39
CA LYS A 92 33.73 0.75 6.95
C LYS A 92 33.49 -0.54 6.18
N ASP A 93 34.19 -1.61 6.54
CA ASP A 93 34.17 -2.90 5.83
C ASP A 93 32.87 -3.69 6.01
N VAL A 94 31.99 -3.28 6.91
CA VAL A 94 30.69 -3.93 7.15
C VAL A 94 29.51 -3.18 6.53
N VAL A 95 29.78 -2.14 5.74
CA VAL A 95 28.76 -1.32 5.07
C VAL A 95 28.88 -1.48 3.55
N ASP A 96 27.77 -1.85 2.92
CA ASP A 96 27.59 -1.86 1.47
C ASP A 96 26.54 -0.81 1.11
N LEU A 97 27.00 0.36 0.67
CA LEU A 97 26.12 1.48 0.31
C LEU A 97 25.27 1.16 -0.92
N GLY A 98 25.80 0.40 -1.88
CA GLY A 98 25.09 0.04 -3.11
C GLY A 98 23.90 -0.89 -2.84
N ARG A 99 24.07 -1.84 -1.91
CA ARG A 99 22.99 -2.74 -1.46
C ARG A 99 22.19 -2.21 -0.27
N LYS A 100 22.47 -0.99 0.19
CA LYS A 100 21.90 -0.40 1.42
C LYS A 100 22.01 -1.35 2.62
N ARG A 101 23.14 -2.05 2.77
CA ARG A 101 23.32 -3.08 3.80
C ARG A 101 24.36 -2.65 4.82
N MET A 102 24.04 -2.87 6.09
CA MET A 102 24.97 -2.78 7.21
C MET A 102 24.96 -4.11 7.96
N ALA A 103 26.12 -4.68 8.28
CA ALA A 103 26.14 -5.95 8.99
C ALA A 103 25.60 -5.82 10.42
N ASN A 104 25.01 -6.90 10.93
CA ASN A 104 24.53 -6.93 12.31
C ASN A 104 25.68 -7.22 13.30
N ILE A 105 26.50 -6.21 13.60
CA ILE A 105 27.60 -6.30 14.58
C ILE A 105 27.33 -5.49 15.86
N PRO A 106 27.88 -5.82 17.04
CA PRO A 106 27.62 -5.08 18.27
C PRO A 106 28.02 -3.59 18.21
N GLN A 107 29.15 -3.29 17.57
CA GLN A 107 29.73 -1.95 17.47
C GLN A 107 29.13 -1.16 16.30
N LYS A 108 27.94 -0.61 16.55
CA LYS A 108 27.27 0.32 15.64
C LYS A 108 26.38 1.27 16.42
N HIS A 109 26.31 2.51 15.96
CA HIS A 109 25.53 3.55 16.63
C HIS A 109 24.76 4.41 15.63
N ILE A 110 23.68 5.02 16.09
CA ILE A 110 22.79 5.85 15.27
C ILE A 110 22.33 7.09 16.04
N GLY A 111 22.16 8.20 15.32
CA GLY A 111 21.54 9.43 15.80
C GLY A 111 20.71 10.12 14.73
N VAL A 112 20.04 11.20 15.10
CA VAL A 112 19.34 12.11 14.17
C VAL A 112 20.16 13.38 14.04
N LEU A 113 20.63 13.71 12.84
CA LEU A 113 21.23 15.02 12.55
C LEU A 113 20.13 16.01 12.21
N PHE A 114 20.06 17.08 12.99
CA PHE A 114 19.12 18.18 12.78
C PHE A 114 19.75 19.49 13.28
N ASP A 115 19.60 20.57 12.50
CA ASP A 115 20.20 21.89 12.80
C ASP A 115 21.69 21.80 13.21
N GLY A 116 22.48 21.03 12.44
CA GLY A 116 23.93 20.88 12.63
C GLY A 116 24.38 20.00 13.79
N SER A 117 23.46 19.44 14.57
CA SER A 117 23.79 18.59 15.74
C SER A 117 23.21 17.19 15.62
N VAL A 118 23.95 16.19 16.13
CA VAL A 118 23.53 14.79 16.22
C VAL A 118 22.91 14.53 17.59
N TYR A 119 21.61 14.26 17.59
CA TYR A 119 20.88 13.82 18.78
C TYR A 119 20.92 12.29 18.83
N HIS A 120 21.43 11.73 19.91
CA HIS A 120 21.46 10.28 20.09
C HIS A 120 21.36 9.88 21.56
N TYR A 121 21.04 8.61 21.80
CA TYR A 121 21.16 8.04 23.13
C TYR A 121 22.62 7.68 23.41
N SER A 122 23.18 8.14 24.53
CA SER A 122 24.47 7.67 25.02
C SER A 122 24.23 6.53 26.02
N ASN A 123 24.67 5.32 25.70
CA ASN A 123 24.52 4.18 26.62
C ASN A 123 25.40 4.38 27.86
N THR A 124 26.58 4.98 27.72
CA THR A 124 27.49 5.29 28.83
C THR A 124 26.89 6.29 29.81
N ASN A 125 26.25 7.35 29.30
CA ASN A 125 25.64 8.38 30.16
C ASN A 125 24.18 8.05 30.52
N ASN A 126 23.62 6.97 29.96
CA ASN A 126 22.23 6.55 30.08
C ASN A 126 21.20 7.67 29.82
N GLN A 127 21.47 8.53 28.83
CA GLN A 127 20.62 9.67 28.50
C GLN A 127 20.77 10.09 27.03
N VAL A 128 19.79 10.85 26.54
CA VAL A 128 19.92 11.53 25.25
C VAL A 128 20.87 12.71 25.36
N VAL A 129 21.83 12.77 24.43
CA VAL A 129 22.81 13.85 24.30
C VAL A 129 22.73 14.45 22.90
N LYS A 130 23.35 15.61 22.74
CA LYS A 130 23.45 16.38 21.50
C LYS A 130 24.91 16.72 21.29
N TRP A 131 25.50 16.20 20.22
CA TRP A 131 26.91 16.40 19.87
C TRP A 131 27.05 17.02 18.49
N LEU A 132 28.21 17.62 18.24
CA LEU A 132 28.61 17.94 16.87
C LEU A 132 28.95 16.65 16.11
N PRO A 133 28.82 16.62 14.76
CA PRO A 133 29.17 15.44 13.97
C PRO A 133 30.59 14.91 14.23
N ASP A 134 31.57 15.81 14.38
CA ASP A 134 32.96 15.44 14.60
C ASP A 134 33.15 14.81 15.99
N GLU A 135 32.58 15.43 17.04
CA GLU A 135 32.57 14.86 18.39
C GLU A 135 31.91 13.47 18.43
N PHE A 136 30.80 13.32 17.71
CA PHE A 136 30.11 12.04 17.56
C PHE A 136 31.02 11.00 16.91
N PHE A 137 31.63 11.32 15.76
CA PHE A 137 32.51 10.40 15.05
C PHE A 137 33.75 10.04 15.86
N ASP A 138 34.48 11.03 16.37
CA ASP A 138 35.73 10.86 17.11
C ASP A 138 35.55 10.02 18.37
N THR A 139 34.40 10.18 19.04
CA THR A 139 34.07 9.37 20.21
C THR A 139 33.92 7.90 19.83
N PHE A 140 33.13 7.58 18.78
CA PHE A 140 32.92 6.20 18.36
C PHE A 140 34.16 5.58 17.70
N GLN A 141 34.98 6.37 17.00
CA GLN A 141 36.28 5.95 16.47
C GLN A 141 37.25 5.53 17.58
N ARG A 142 37.17 6.15 18.76
CA ARG A 142 38.03 5.81 19.90
C ARG A 142 37.58 4.55 20.65
N ILE A 143 36.28 4.31 20.75
CA ILE A 143 35.73 3.24 21.60
C ILE A 143 35.36 1.96 20.82
N TYR A 144 35.23 2.02 19.50
CA TYR A 144 34.98 0.86 18.66
C TYR A 144 36.27 0.35 18.02
N GLU A 145 36.34 -0.97 17.80
CA GLU A 145 37.48 -1.62 17.18
C GLU A 145 37.43 -1.43 15.66
N GLY A 146 38.59 -1.13 15.07
CA GLY A 146 38.76 -0.97 13.62
C GLY A 146 38.52 0.45 13.11
N ASP A 147 38.62 0.59 11.79
CA ASP A 147 38.44 1.86 11.07
C ASP A 147 36.94 2.15 10.89
N GLN A 148 36.43 3.13 11.64
CA GLN A 148 35.02 3.51 11.60
C GLN A 148 34.75 4.45 10.43
N GLY A 149 33.56 4.35 9.86
CA GLY A 149 33.01 5.31 8.90
C GLY A 149 31.81 6.04 9.48
N LEU A 150 31.64 7.29 9.07
CA LEU A 150 30.42 8.05 9.30
C LEU A 150 29.56 8.00 8.03
N PHE A 151 28.32 7.58 8.19
CA PHE A 151 27.37 7.41 7.10
C PHE A 151 26.09 8.18 7.38
N TYR A 152 25.36 8.56 6.33
CA TYR A 152 24.01 9.05 6.47
C TYR A 152 22.98 8.09 5.89
N GLY A 153 21.75 8.24 6.36
CA GLY A 153 20.56 7.71 5.69
C GLY A 153 19.42 8.70 5.79
N THR A 154 18.65 8.86 4.71
CA THR A 154 17.38 9.60 4.79
C THR A 154 16.39 8.83 5.65
N ILE A 155 15.56 9.52 6.44
CA ILE A 155 14.62 8.88 7.37
C ILE A 155 13.67 7.96 6.58
N PRO A 156 13.49 6.68 6.97
CA PRO A 156 12.54 5.79 6.32
C PRO A 156 11.15 6.39 6.17
N ASN A 157 10.48 6.11 5.05
CA ASN A 157 9.16 6.62 4.66
C ASN A 157 9.07 8.14 4.41
N SER A 158 10.13 8.91 4.67
CA SER A 158 10.13 10.38 4.46
C SER A 158 10.00 10.78 2.99
N ASP A 159 10.23 9.83 2.09
CA ASP A 159 10.22 10.05 0.65
C ASP A 159 8.90 9.61 0.00
N LEU A 160 7.97 8.98 0.73
CA LEU A 160 6.68 8.54 0.19
C LEU A 160 5.70 9.69 -0.06
N GLN A 161 5.87 10.82 0.64
CA GLN A 161 5.06 12.01 0.43
C GLN A 161 5.60 12.80 -0.76
N LEU A 162 4.71 13.07 -1.71
CA LEU A 162 4.99 13.90 -2.87
C LEU A 162 4.90 15.38 -2.49
N ARG A 163 5.77 16.19 -3.10
CA ARG A 163 5.58 17.64 -3.13
C ARG A 163 4.58 17.92 -4.24
N ILE A 164 3.39 18.36 -3.86
CA ILE A 164 2.29 18.62 -4.78
C ILE A 164 2.04 20.11 -4.78
N ASP A 165 1.93 20.65 -5.98
CA ASP A 165 1.49 21.99 -6.24
C ASP A 165 0.14 21.87 -6.94
N SER A 166 -0.91 22.34 -6.28
CA SER A 166 -2.28 22.21 -6.74
C SER A 166 -2.58 23.02 -8.02
N ASN A 167 -1.69 23.95 -8.40
CA ASN A 167 -1.85 24.79 -9.59
C ASN A 167 -1.15 24.23 -10.85
N ALA A 168 -0.59 23.01 -10.79
CA ALA A 168 0.10 22.33 -11.90
C ALA A 168 1.41 23.01 -12.42
N GLU A 169 1.77 24.21 -11.97
CA GLU A 169 2.86 25.03 -12.51
C GLU A 169 4.28 24.46 -12.28
N THR A 170 4.44 23.37 -11.53
CA THR A 170 5.77 22.89 -11.11
C THR A 170 6.11 21.45 -11.47
N VAL A 171 5.31 20.78 -12.32
CA VAL A 171 5.63 19.40 -12.72
C VAL A 171 6.79 19.39 -13.72
N ARG A 172 7.97 18.97 -13.23
CA ARG A 172 9.21 18.87 -14.01
C ARG A 172 9.26 17.63 -14.91
N THR A 173 8.40 16.64 -14.68
CA THR A 173 8.39 15.34 -15.37
C THR A 173 6.98 14.73 -15.38
N GLY A 174 6.53 14.23 -16.53
CA GLY A 174 5.23 13.58 -16.70
C GLY A 174 4.06 14.57 -16.87
N LEU A 175 2.84 14.04 -16.81
CA LEU A 175 1.60 14.79 -16.96
C LEU A 175 1.25 15.53 -15.66
N ALA A 176 0.93 16.81 -15.79
CA ALA A 176 0.58 17.67 -14.66
C ALA A 176 -0.93 17.66 -14.40
N PHE A 177 -1.33 17.84 -13.15
CA PHE A 177 -2.75 17.91 -12.77
C PHE A 177 -2.99 19.12 -11.88
N SER A 178 -3.93 19.98 -12.25
CA SER A 178 -4.46 20.99 -11.33
C SER A 178 -5.58 20.36 -10.50
N LEU A 179 -5.60 20.61 -9.19
CA LEU A 179 -6.58 20.04 -8.26
C LEU A 179 -7.39 21.15 -7.62
N ASP A 180 -8.72 21.07 -7.75
CA ASP A 180 -9.63 22.09 -7.23
C ASP A 180 -10.65 21.48 -6.26
N ARG A 181 -10.69 22.04 -5.05
CA ARG A 181 -11.63 21.66 -4.00
C ARG A 181 -12.79 22.63 -3.97
N ARG A 182 -13.94 22.19 -4.47
CA ARG A 182 -15.17 22.98 -4.56
C ARG A 182 -16.20 22.52 -3.53
N GLU A 183 -17.10 23.43 -3.17
CA GLU A 183 -18.24 23.15 -2.28
C GLU A 183 -17.82 22.51 -0.93
N GLY A 184 -16.58 22.73 -0.50
CA GLY A 184 -16.01 22.24 0.74
C GLY A 184 -15.73 20.73 0.81
N ASN A 185 -16.17 19.92 -0.16
CA ASN A 185 -15.98 18.47 -0.13
C ASN A 185 -15.92 17.78 -1.49
N LYS A 186 -16.00 18.49 -2.62
CA LYS A 186 -15.88 17.92 -3.95
C LYS A 186 -14.53 18.27 -4.55
N TRP A 187 -13.91 17.30 -5.20
CA TRP A 187 -12.64 17.47 -5.88
C TRP A 187 -12.81 17.31 -7.38
N TYR A 188 -12.23 18.24 -8.12
CA TYR A 188 -12.12 18.23 -9.57
C TYR A 188 -10.64 18.27 -9.94
N ALA A 189 -10.32 17.72 -11.11
CA ALA A 189 -8.99 17.75 -11.65
C ALA A 189 -9.02 18.08 -13.13
N ARG A 190 -7.90 18.60 -13.62
CA ARG A 190 -7.66 18.85 -15.04
C ARG A 190 -6.22 18.47 -15.35
N ALA A 191 -6.02 17.71 -16.42
CA ALA A 191 -4.69 17.32 -16.88
C ALA A 191 -4.09 18.44 -17.73
N VAL A 192 -3.16 19.20 -17.16
CA VAL A 192 -2.56 20.36 -17.80
C VAL A 192 -1.55 19.89 -18.85
N ASN A 193 -1.57 20.54 -20.01
CA ASN A 193 -0.77 20.18 -21.19
C ASN A 193 -1.11 18.80 -21.80
N ALA A 194 -2.26 18.22 -21.48
CA ALA A 194 -2.81 17.09 -22.23
C ALA A 194 -3.43 17.57 -23.56
N GLU A 195 -3.52 16.69 -24.55
CA GLU A 195 -4.24 16.97 -25.81
C GLU A 195 -5.72 17.34 -25.59
N ASN A 196 -6.30 16.87 -24.47
CA ASN A 196 -7.66 17.18 -24.05
C ASN A 196 -7.65 17.74 -22.62
N ASP A 197 -7.46 19.05 -22.49
CA ASP A 197 -7.40 19.80 -21.22
C ASP A 197 -8.80 19.98 -20.59
N GLN A 198 -9.56 18.88 -20.50
CA GLN A 198 -10.90 18.90 -19.95
C GLN A 198 -10.86 18.63 -18.44
N GLU A 199 -11.63 19.43 -17.70
CA GLU A 199 -11.87 19.19 -16.29
C GLU A 199 -12.78 17.97 -16.09
N PHE A 200 -12.47 17.17 -15.07
CA PHE A 200 -13.27 16.01 -14.69
C PHE A 200 -13.45 15.93 -13.17
N TYR A 201 -14.55 15.31 -12.75
CA TYR A 201 -14.87 15.10 -11.35
C TYR A 201 -14.03 13.94 -10.78
N VAL A 202 -13.24 14.23 -9.75
CA VAL A 202 -12.43 13.21 -9.07
C VAL A 202 -13.32 12.45 -8.10
N GLY A 203 -14.04 13.15 -7.23
CA GLY A 203 -14.91 12.55 -6.24
C GLY A 203 -15.18 13.48 -5.07
N ARG A 204 -15.78 12.94 -4.01
CA ARG A 204 -16.09 13.70 -2.80
C ARG A 204 -15.48 13.12 -1.54
N GLU A 205 -15.19 14.00 -0.61
CA GLU A 205 -14.75 13.65 0.72
C GLU A 205 -15.86 12.95 1.50
N VAL A 206 -15.52 11.82 2.09
CA VAL A 206 -16.42 11.05 2.93
C VAL A 206 -15.72 10.66 4.21
N LYS A 207 -16.53 10.50 5.26
CA LYS A 207 -16.10 9.96 6.55
C LYS A 207 -16.80 8.64 6.79
N ASN A 208 -16.03 7.57 6.89
CA ASN A 208 -16.55 6.29 7.36
C ASN A 208 -16.83 6.39 8.87
N GLN A 209 -18.11 6.34 9.26
CA GLN A 209 -18.50 6.51 10.66
C GLN A 209 -17.98 5.39 11.57
N ALA A 210 -17.85 4.16 11.07
CA ALA A 210 -17.40 3.04 11.89
C ALA A 210 -15.90 3.10 12.21
N SER A 211 -15.08 3.44 11.20
CA SER A 211 -13.61 3.49 11.37
C SER A 211 -13.07 4.88 11.67
N GLN A 212 -13.91 5.93 11.55
CA GLN A 212 -13.51 7.34 11.59
C GLN A 212 -12.45 7.70 10.53
N TYR A 213 -12.38 6.93 9.45
CA TYR A 213 -11.47 7.19 8.33
C TYR A 213 -12.09 8.18 7.36
N TYR A 214 -11.26 9.07 6.84
CA TYR A 214 -11.58 10.01 5.78
C TYR A 214 -10.98 9.51 4.46
N GLY A 215 -11.65 9.79 3.35
CA GLY A 215 -11.14 9.53 2.02
C GLY A 215 -12.04 10.12 0.94
N ILE A 216 -11.71 9.84 -0.32
CA ILE A 216 -12.46 10.22 -1.52
C ILE A 216 -13.28 9.02 -2.00
N PHE A 217 -14.48 9.33 -2.50
CA PHE A 217 -15.43 8.34 -3.03
C PHE A 217 -16.30 8.96 -4.13
N ARG A 218 -16.82 8.13 -5.04
CA ARG A 218 -17.91 8.48 -5.96
C ARG A 218 -19.12 7.59 -5.72
N ARG A 219 -20.31 8.17 -5.73
CA ARG A 219 -21.57 7.40 -5.67
C ARG A 219 -21.78 6.67 -7.00
N ALA A 220 -22.54 5.58 -6.99
CA ALA A 220 -22.85 4.85 -8.22
C ALA A 220 -23.56 5.71 -9.29
N SER A 221 -24.34 6.70 -8.88
CA SER A 221 -24.96 7.68 -9.77
C SER A 221 -23.98 8.68 -10.40
N GLU A 222 -22.73 8.69 -9.93
CA GLU A 222 -21.64 9.59 -10.38
C GLU A 222 -20.57 8.80 -11.14
N TYR A 223 -20.79 7.51 -11.42
CA TYR A 223 -19.87 6.72 -12.24
C TYR A 223 -19.99 7.11 -13.71
N ASP A 224 -18.85 7.12 -14.38
CA ASP A 224 -18.68 7.53 -15.78
C ASP A 224 -17.51 6.78 -16.41
N GLY A 225 -17.32 6.93 -17.72
CA GLY A 225 -16.18 6.34 -18.43
C GLY A 225 -16.39 4.89 -18.87
N PRO A 226 -15.31 4.19 -19.27
CA PRO A 226 -15.41 2.87 -19.88
C PRO A 226 -15.83 1.80 -18.86
N GLN A 227 -16.61 0.84 -19.36
CA GLN A 227 -17.09 -0.31 -18.59
C GLN A 227 -16.50 -1.62 -19.11
N PHE A 228 -16.34 -2.57 -18.20
CA PHE A 228 -16.07 -3.96 -18.54
C PHE A 228 -17.31 -4.57 -19.20
N ASP A 229 -17.08 -5.09 -20.40
CA ASP A 229 -18.03 -5.91 -21.15
C ASP A 229 -17.37 -7.28 -21.36
N PRO A 230 -17.92 -8.37 -20.78
CA PRO A 230 -17.28 -9.68 -20.86
C PRO A 230 -17.12 -10.19 -22.30
N ASP A 231 -18.05 -9.86 -23.21
CA ASP A 231 -18.02 -10.38 -24.58
C ASP A 231 -16.79 -9.89 -25.36
N HIS A 232 -16.26 -8.71 -25.03
CA HIS A 232 -15.00 -8.21 -25.60
C HIS A 232 -13.76 -8.98 -25.15
N TYR A 233 -13.83 -9.73 -24.05
CA TYR A 233 -12.67 -10.37 -23.43
C TYR A 233 -12.72 -11.91 -23.45
N VAL A 234 -13.80 -12.52 -23.92
CA VAL A 234 -13.91 -14.00 -24.04
C VAL A 234 -12.75 -14.58 -24.84
N ALA A 235 -12.36 -13.96 -25.96
CA ALA A 235 -11.24 -14.47 -26.76
C ALA A 235 -9.91 -14.48 -25.99
N GLN A 236 -9.79 -13.67 -24.93
CA GLN A 236 -8.55 -13.50 -24.17
C GLN A 236 -8.53 -14.33 -22.88
N ILE A 237 -9.64 -14.35 -22.14
CA ILE A 237 -9.73 -14.97 -20.82
C ILE A 237 -10.82 -16.03 -20.74
N ASP A 238 -11.41 -16.42 -21.87
CA ASP A 238 -12.43 -17.45 -22.00
C ASP A 238 -13.64 -17.19 -21.09
N HIS A 239 -14.30 -18.26 -20.64
CA HIS A 239 -15.48 -18.24 -19.77
C HIS A 239 -15.30 -17.47 -18.46
N TRP A 240 -14.06 -17.24 -18.04
CA TRP A 240 -13.76 -16.43 -16.85
C TRP A 240 -14.30 -15.00 -16.96
N ALA A 241 -14.47 -14.46 -18.17
CA ALA A 241 -15.05 -13.15 -18.39
C ALA A 241 -16.44 -13.02 -17.74
N TYR A 242 -17.30 -14.03 -17.87
CA TYR A 242 -18.66 -14.02 -17.32
C TYR A 242 -18.67 -14.18 -15.79
N LEU A 243 -17.73 -14.96 -15.23
CA LEU A 243 -17.56 -15.04 -13.78
C LEU A 243 -17.11 -13.70 -13.18
N LEU A 244 -16.19 -13.01 -13.87
CA LEU A 244 -15.71 -11.69 -13.44
C LEU A 244 -16.82 -10.65 -13.45
N GLU A 245 -17.70 -10.68 -14.47
CA GLU A 245 -18.76 -9.69 -14.60
C GLU A 245 -19.70 -9.69 -13.40
N LEU A 246 -20.04 -10.87 -12.86
CA LEU A 246 -20.91 -10.99 -11.70
C LEU A 246 -20.34 -10.23 -10.48
N THR A 247 -19.03 -10.37 -10.22
CA THR A 247 -18.37 -9.63 -9.13
C THR A 247 -18.19 -8.15 -9.50
N GLY A 248 -17.71 -7.85 -10.71
CA GLY A 248 -17.47 -6.49 -11.20
C GLY A 248 -18.73 -5.62 -11.18
N TYR A 249 -19.88 -6.18 -11.55
CA TYR A 249 -21.15 -5.46 -11.52
C TYR A 249 -21.56 -5.09 -10.08
N CYS A 250 -21.31 -5.99 -9.14
CA CYS A 250 -21.62 -5.77 -7.73
C CYS A 250 -20.65 -4.80 -7.06
N GLU A 251 -19.39 -4.74 -7.52
CA GLU A 251 -18.37 -3.82 -7.01
C GLU A 251 -18.51 -2.39 -7.53
N SER A 252 -18.70 -2.25 -8.85
CA SER A 252 -18.44 -1.00 -9.56
C SER A 252 -19.45 -0.73 -10.66
N LYS A 253 -20.47 -1.58 -10.84
CA LYS A 253 -21.31 -1.60 -12.05
C LYS A 253 -20.45 -1.74 -13.32
N ASN A 254 -19.37 -2.50 -13.22
CA ASN A 254 -18.37 -2.74 -14.27
C ASN A 254 -17.53 -1.53 -14.70
N TYR A 255 -17.65 -0.34 -14.08
CA TYR A 255 -16.85 0.82 -14.45
C TYR A 255 -15.37 0.66 -14.04
N PHE A 256 -14.46 0.90 -14.98
CA PHE A 256 -13.02 0.72 -14.78
C PHE A 256 -12.35 1.80 -13.91
N ASN A 257 -12.98 2.95 -13.73
CA ASN A 257 -12.39 4.10 -13.03
C ASN A 257 -12.94 4.27 -11.60
N VAL A 258 -13.60 3.27 -11.02
CA VAL A 258 -14.16 3.34 -9.66
C VAL A 258 -13.08 3.16 -8.62
N PHE A 259 -13.14 3.93 -7.54
CA PHE A 259 -12.18 3.88 -6.45
C PHE A 259 -12.86 4.14 -5.09
N ASN A 260 -12.18 3.76 -4.02
CA ASN A 260 -12.53 4.12 -2.66
C ASN A 260 -11.23 4.24 -1.85
N THR A 261 -11.09 5.31 -1.06
CA THR A 261 -9.88 5.51 -0.24
C THR A 261 -10.16 5.63 1.26
N TYR A 262 -11.41 5.48 1.70
CA TYR A 262 -11.83 5.67 3.10
C TYR A 262 -11.86 4.39 3.94
N ASP A 263 -11.49 3.24 3.39
CA ASP A 263 -11.60 1.95 4.07
C ASP A 263 -10.26 1.44 4.63
N ARG A 264 -10.22 0.16 5.05
CA ARG A 264 -9.00 -0.45 5.60
C ARG A 264 -7.86 -0.54 4.59
N ALA A 265 -8.15 -0.66 3.30
CA ALA A 265 -7.16 -0.73 2.23
C ALA A 265 -6.46 0.61 1.98
N LYS A 266 -7.04 1.74 2.45
CA LYS A 266 -6.69 3.14 2.09
C LYS A 266 -6.90 3.49 0.63
N PHE A 267 -6.94 2.50 -0.25
CA PHE A 267 -7.09 2.67 -1.67
C PHE A 267 -7.58 1.35 -2.29
N THR A 268 -8.71 1.39 -2.95
CA THR A 268 -9.18 0.39 -3.91
C THR A 268 -9.39 1.08 -5.25
N TYR A 269 -9.19 0.36 -6.34
CA TYR A 269 -9.36 0.90 -7.68
C TYR A 269 -9.80 -0.17 -8.67
N GLY A 270 -10.54 0.24 -9.68
CA GLY A 270 -10.90 -0.59 -10.82
C GLY A 270 -12.27 -1.25 -10.71
N PHE A 271 -12.70 -1.87 -11.81
CA PHE A 271 -14.01 -2.51 -11.88
C PHE A 271 -14.14 -3.66 -10.87
N TYR A 272 -13.01 -4.29 -10.55
CA TYR A 272 -12.89 -5.41 -9.61
C TYR A 272 -12.42 -4.96 -8.21
N GLN A 273 -12.39 -3.64 -7.93
CA GLN A 273 -12.01 -3.04 -6.64
C GLN A 273 -10.72 -3.61 -6.03
N PHE A 274 -9.64 -3.59 -6.81
CA PHE A 274 -8.32 -4.06 -6.40
C PHE A 274 -7.84 -3.27 -5.17
N ALA A 275 -7.64 -3.95 -4.04
CA ALA A 275 -7.19 -3.34 -2.79
C ALA A 275 -5.65 -3.19 -2.70
N ALA A 276 -5.18 -2.06 -2.18
CA ALA A 276 -3.76 -1.76 -2.01
C ALA A 276 -3.06 -2.57 -0.91
N HIS A 277 -3.78 -3.05 0.11
CA HIS A 277 -3.15 -3.59 1.31
C HIS A 277 -2.69 -5.04 1.19
N THR A 278 -3.06 -5.78 0.14
CA THR A 278 -2.79 -7.22 0.04
C THR A 278 -1.47 -7.52 -0.67
N PRO A 279 -0.50 -8.17 -0.02
CA PRO A 279 0.70 -8.66 -0.70
C PRO A 279 0.38 -9.71 -1.76
N GLU A 280 1.09 -9.67 -2.90
CA GLU A 280 1.02 -10.68 -3.97
C GLU A 280 -0.41 -10.95 -4.51
N ASP A 281 -1.30 -9.96 -4.36
CA ASP A 281 -2.72 -10.02 -4.74
C ASP A 281 -3.23 -8.60 -5.00
N ASN A 282 -4.29 -8.48 -5.80
CA ASN A 282 -5.00 -7.24 -6.10
C ASN A 282 -4.10 -6.11 -6.65
N LEU A 283 -4.17 -4.90 -6.07
CA LEU A 283 -3.75 -3.65 -6.74
C LEU A 283 -2.25 -3.60 -7.03
N ILE A 284 -1.44 -4.26 -6.21
CA ILE A 284 0.01 -4.30 -6.44
C ILE A 284 0.35 -5.07 -7.73
N LEU A 285 -0.39 -6.13 -8.05
CA LEU A 285 -0.19 -6.89 -9.28
C LEU A 285 -0.58 -6.05 -10.51
N LEU A 286 -1.66 -5.28 -10.39
CA LEU A 286 -2.06 -4.35 -11.44
C LEU A 286 -0.98 -3.27 -11.64
N PHE A 287 -0.51 -2.63 -10.57
CA PHE A 287 0.52 -1.60 -10.68
C PHE A 287 1.83 -2.12 -11.29
N ARG A 288 2.25 -3.36 -10.95
CA ARG A 288 3.41 -4.01 -11.60
C ARG A 288 3.25 -4.12 -13.13
N ARG A 289 2.02 -4.28 -13.64
CA ARG A 289 1.74 -4.27 -15.08
C ARG A 289 1.68 -2.84 -15.63
N LEU A 290 0.96 -1.96 -14.95
CA LEU A 290 0.77 -0.56 -15.35
C LEU A 290 2.10 0.16 -15.54
N VAL A 291 3.07 -0.03 -14.65
CA VAL A 291 4.36 0.68 -14.73
C VAL A 291 5.22 0.28 -15.94
N ASN A 292 4.86 -0.78 -16.65
CA ASN A 292 5.53 -1.21 -17.89
C ASN A 292 4.84 -0.68 -19.15
N LEU A 293 3.70 0.02 -19.04
CA LEU A 293 3.07 0.66 -20.19
C LEU A 293 3.89 1.87 -20.66
N PRO A 294 3.86 2.21 -21.97
CA PRO A 294 4.63 3.34 -22.51
C PRO A 294 4.35 4.67 -21.81
N LYS A 295 3.08 4.93 -21.47
CA LYS A 295 2.64 6.18 -20.82
C LYS A 295 2.77 6.15 -19.29
N ALA A 296 3.33 5.10 -18.70
CA ALA A 296 3.37 4.96 -17.25
C ALA A 296 4.10 6.10 -16.54
N GLN A 297 5.20 6.58 -17.12
CA GLN A 297 5.99 7.66 -16.55
C GLN A 297 5.29 9.02 -16.68
N ASP A 298 4.27 9.15 -17.54
CA ASP A 298 3.44 10.36 -17.59
C ASP A 298 2.56 10.45 -16.34
N TYR A 299 1.99 9.33 -15.90
CA TYR A 299 1.08 9.30 -14.75
C TYR A 299 1.79 9.07 -13.41
N PHE A 300 2.82 8.23 -13.39
CA PHE A 300 3.53 7.83 -12.17
C PHE A 300 5.06 7.89 -12.36
N PRO A 301 5.63 9.08 -12.63
CA PRO A 301 7.07 9.25 -12.89
C PRO A 301 7.97 8.78 -11.74
N GLU A 302 7.43 8.75 -10.53
CA GLU A 302 8.13 8.34 -9.32
C GLU A 302 8.08 6.82 -9.05
N ILE A 303 7.42 6.01 -9.87
CA ILE A 303 7.35 4.55 -9.69
C ILE A 303 8.06 3.84 -10.83
N LYS A 304 8.89 2.85 -10.48
CA LYS A 304 9.62 1.99 -11.42
C LYS A 304 9.65 0.55 -10.94
N MET A 305 9.88 -0.39 -11.85
CA MET A 305 10.31 -1.74 -11.49
C MET A 305 11.82 -1.74 -11.26
N LEU A 306 12.25 -2.06 -10.04
CA LEU A 306 13.66 -2.29 -9.71
C LEU A 306 13.79 -3.66 -9.06
N ASP A 307 14.73 -4.48 -9.53
CA ASP A 307 14.95 -5.87 -9.07
C ASP A 307 13.66 -6.70 -9.02
N GLY A 308 12.76 -6.50 -9.99
CA GLY A 308 11.48 -7.21 -10.08
C GLY A 308 10.44 -6.78 -9.04
N ARG A 309 10.63 -5.63 -8.37
CA ARG A 309 9.69 -5.07 -7.38
C ARG A 309 9.29 -3.64 -7.72
N LEU A 310 8.02 -3.31 -7.44
CA LEU A 310 7.48 -1.97 -7.53
C LEU A 310 8.17 -1.07 -6.51
N THR A 311 8.92 -0.10 -7.01
CA THR A 311 9.79 0.74 -6.21
C THR A 311 9.48 2.20 -6.49
N ARG A 312 9.36 2.99 -5.42
CA ARG A 312 9.27 4.43 -5.51
C ARG A 312 10.68 5.02 -5.60
N VAL A 313 10.90 5.96 -6.51
CA VAL A 313 12.17 6.65 -6.74
C VAL A 313 11.97 8.16 -6.57
N ASN A 314 12.73 8.82 -5.70
CA ASN A 314 12.76 10.30 -5.67
C ASN A 314 13.73 10.89 -6.70
N GLU A 315 13.56 12.19 -6.95
CA GLU A 315 14.47 13.07 -7.70
C GLU A 315 15.95 12.96 -7.29
N ASN A 316 16.23 12.63 -6.02
CA ASN A 316 17.60 12.50 -5.50
C ASN A 316 18.17 11.07 -5.62
N GLY A 317 17.46 10.16 -6.32
CA GLY A 317 17.86 8.77 -6.53
C GLY A 317 17.63 7.82 -5.35
N GLY A 318 17.00 8.28 -4.27
CA GLY A 318 16.57 7.40 -3.18
C GLY A 318 15.42 6.49 -3.59
N THR A 319 15.43 5.27 -3.08
CA THR A 319 14.51 4.19 -3.48
C THR A 319 13.80 3.55 -2.28
N THR A 320 12.49 3.33 -2.41
CA THR A 320 11.66 2.66 -1.40
C THR A 320 10.85 1.53 -2.04
N ASP A 321 11.09 0.29 -1.59
CA ASP A 321 10.36 -0.91 -2.06
C ASP A 321 8.92 -0.90 -1.52
N LEU A 322 7.96 -0.61 -2.40
CA LEU A 322 6.55 -0.50 -2.05
C LEU A 322 5.92 -1.86 -1.74
N GLU A 323 6.55 -2.95 -2.19
CA GLU A 323 6.08 -4.32 -1.96
C GLU A 323 6.55 -4.91 -0.62
N THR A 324 7.23 -4.13 0.22
CA THR A 324 7.65 -4.58 1.55
C THR A 324 6.45 -5.04 2.38
N VAL A 325 6.45 -6.32 2.77
CA VAL A 325 5.38 -6.91 3.58
C VAL A 325 5.59 -6.59 5.05
N MET A 326 4.59 -5.98 5.69
CA MET A 326 4.67 -5.53 7.08
C MET A 326 3.46 -6.02 7.89
N GLU A 327 3.65 -6.36 9.17
CA GLU A 327 2.57 -6.83 10.07
C GLU A 327 1.85 -5.65 10.74
N THR A 328 1.43 -4.67 9.94
CA THR A 328 0.78 -3.43 10.41
C THR A 328 -0.75 -3.47 10.34
N GLY A 329 -1.32 -4.54 9.79
CA GLY A 329 -2.75 -4.71 9.66
C GLY A 329 -3.45 -5.04 10.99
N PRO A 330 -4.80 -4.99 11.02
CA PRO A 330 -5.58 -5.37 12.20
C PRO A 330 -5.21 -6.78 12.67
N ARG A 331 -4.94 -6.93 13.97
CA ARG A 331 -4.48 -8.20 14.58
C ARG A 331 -3.17 -8.74 13.97
N GLY A 332 -2.27 -7.86 13.53
CA GLY A 332 -0.96 -8.24 12.98
C GLY A 332 -1.03 -8.81 11.55
N GLN A 333 -2.12 -8.56 10.82
CA GLN A 333 -2.23 -9.01 9.43
C GLN A 333 -1.13 -8.38 8.56
N LYS A 334 -0.52 -9.19 7.69
CA LYS A 334 0.47 -8.76 6.70
C LYS A 334 -0.17 -7.83 5.66
N GLN A 335 0.44 -6.68 5.42
CA GLN A 335 0.00 -5.66 4.48
C GLN A 335 1.16 -4.95 3.77
N LEU A 336 0.87 -4.29 2.65
CA LEU A 336 1.80 -3.44 1.90
C LEU A 336 1.71 -1.97 2.36
N GLN A 337 2.11 -1.71 3.60
CA GLN A 337 1.90 -0.41 4.24
C GLN A 337 2.55 0.76 3.50
N LEU A 338 3.71 0.53 2.86
CA LEU A 338 4.43 1.54 2.09
C LEU A 338 3.68 1.91 0.82
N PHE A 339 3.20 0.91 0.06
CA PHE A 339 2.34 1.12 -1.10
C PHE A 339 1.05 1.86 -0.73
N MET A 340 0.39 1.46 0.35
CA MET A 340 -0.81 2.13 0.85
C MET A 340 -0.54 3.59 1.22
N ASN A 341 0.60 3.89 1.84
CA ASN A 341 0.98 5.26 2.23
C ASN A 341 1.39 6.13 1.05
N TYR A 342 1.98 5.53 0.01
CA TYR A 342 2.25 6.20 -1.25
C TYR A 342 0.95 6.58 -2.00
N LEU A 343 -0.05 5.70 -1.99
CA LEU A 343 -1.34 6.00 -2.65
C LEU A 343 -2.18 7.00 -1.86
N ASN A 344 -2.26 6.81 -0.54
CA ASN A 344 -3.02 7.66 0.36
C ASN A 344 -2.22 7.82 1.66
N PRO A 345 -1.55 8.97 1.91
CA PRO A 345 -0.70 9.12 3.09
C PRO A 345 -1.44 9.09 4.43
N PHE A 346 -2.64 9.68 4.51
CA PHE A 346 -3.33 9.94 5.77
C PHE A 346 -4.74 9.35 5.78
N ARG A 347 -5.23 8.89 6.95
CA ARG A 347 -6.61 8.39 7.09
C ARG A 347 -7.53 9.29 7.91
N LYS A 348 -6.98 10.36 8.50
CA LYS A 348 -7.70 11.26 9.41
C LYS A 348 -8.01 12.62 8.78
N THR A 349 -7.35 12.91 7.66
CA THR A 349 -7.47 14.16 6.91
C THR A 349 -7.28 13.80 5.45
N ILE A 350 -8.02 14.48 4.58
CA ILE A 350 -7.83 14.37 3.13
C ILE A 350 -6.48 15.00 2.77
N ASN A 351 -5.78 14.38 1.83
CA ASN A 351 -4.48 14.84 1.36
C ASN A 351 -4.49 15.02 -0.16
N GLU A 352 -3.81 16.05 -0.65
CA GLU A 352 -3.73 16.30 -2.10
C GLU A 352 -3.06 15.16 -2.86
N GLN A 353 -2.18 14.38 -2.23
CA GLN A 353 -1.60 13.18 -2.85
C GLN A 353 -2.64 12.12 -3.11
N GLU A 354 -3.52 11.85 -2.15
CA GLU A 354 -4.62 10.91 -2.33
C GLU A 354 -5.51 11.35 -3.52
N VAL A 355 -5.83 12.63 -3.61
CA VAL A 355 -6.61 13.19 -4.72
C VAL A 355 -5.86 13.08 -6.05
N LEU A 356 -4.57 13.39 -6.08
CA LEU A 356 -3.71 13.28 -7.26
C LEU A 356 -3.65 11.85 -7.80
N GLN A 357 -3.46 10.85 -6.93
CA GLN A 357 -3.39 9.46 -7.37
C GLN A 357 -4.72 8.98 -7.96
N VAL A 358 -5.84 9.41 -7.39
CA VAL A 358 -7.16 9.14 -7.97
C VAL A 358 -7.30 9.83 -9.33
N ALA A 359 -6.96 11.11 -9.43
CA ALA A 359 -7.06 11.88 -10.67
C ALA A 359 -6.23 11.26 -11.80
N ARG A 360 -4.99 10.85 -11.51
CA ARG A 360 -4.10 10.14 -12.44
C ARG A 360 -4.76 8.88 -12.99
N LEU A 361 -5.31 8.03 -12.12
CA LEU A 361 -5.94 6.78 -12.55
C LEU A 361 -7.24 7.02 -13.34
N ILE A 362 -8.09 7.97 -12.94
CA ILE A 362 -9.30 8.32 -13.70
C ILE A 362 -8.91 8.78 -15.10
N HIS A 363 -8.00 9.74 -15.20
CA HIS A 363 -7.57 10.30 -16.48
C HIS A 363 -6.90 9.25 -17.35
N TRP A 364 -6.03 8.41 -16.78
CA TRP A 364 -5.36 7.35 -17.55
C TRP A 364 -6.37 6.34 -18.09
N THR A 365 -7.32 5.90 -17.26
CA THR A 365 -8.37 4.96 -17.67
C THR A 365 -9.23 5.51 -18.81
N ALA A 366 -9.51 6.81 -18.80
CA ALA A 366 -10.33 7.45 -19.83
C ALA A 366 -9.61 7.62 -21.17
N ASN A 367 -8.27 7.65 -21.17
CA ASN A 367 -7.46 8.01 -22.33
C ASN A 367 -6.56 6.87 -22.85
N ASP A 368 -6.62 5.68 -22.24
CA ASP A 368 -5.79 4.55 -22.60
C ASP A 368 -6.53 3.23 -22.36
N LEU A 369 -6.89 2.56 -23.47
CA LEU A 369 -7.66 1.31 -23.44
C LEU A 369 -6.87 0.14 -22.82
N ASP A 370 -5.54 0.21 -22.81
CA ASP A 370 -4.72 -0.84 -22.18
C ASP A 370 -4.96 -0.93 -20.68
N ILE A 371 -5.42 0.14 -20.04
CA ILE A 371 -5.74 0.14 -18.61
C ILE A 371 -6.91 -0.78 -18.31
N GLY A 372 -7.98 -0.72 -19.12
CA GLY A 372 -9.12 -1.63 -19.00
C GLY A 372 -8.69 -3.08 -19.21
N ARG A 373 -7.92 -3.34 -20.28
CA ARG A 373 -7.38 -4.68 -20.57
C ARG A 373 -6.55 -5.25 -19.43
N LEU A 374 -5.58 -4.49 -18.91
CA LEU A 374 -4.74 -4.95 -17.81
C LEU A 374 -5.52 -5.18 -16.51
N GLN A 375 -6.58 -4.40 -16.24
CA GLN A 375 -7.48 -4.69 -15.14
C GLN A 375 -8.16 -6.06 -15.32
N VAL A 376 -8.71 -6.34 -16.51
CA VAL A 376 -9.40 -7.62 -16.80
C VAL A 376 -8.44 -8.80 -16.67
N GLU A 377 -7.27 -8.75 -17.30
CA GLU A 377 -6.26 -9.81 -17.20
C GLU A 377 -5.83 -10.06 -15.75
N THR A 378 -5.57 -8.99 -14.99
CA THR A 378 -5.16 -9.11 -13.59
C THR A 378 -6.27 -9.73 -12.73
N ALA A 379 -7.53 -9.33 -12.95
CA ALA A 379 -8.66 -9.91 -12.24
C ALA A 379 -8.84 -11.39 -12.57
N ALA A 380 -8.73 -11.77 -13.85
CA ALA A 380 -8.85 -13.14 -14.32
C ALA A 380 -7.79 -14.05 -13.67
N GLU A 381 -6.52 -13.66 -13.70
CA GLU A 381 -5.43 -14.43 -13.09
C GLU A 381 -5.61 -14.58 -11.57
N ILE A 382 -6.03 -13.52 -10.88
CA ILE A 382 -6.33 -13.57 -9.45
C ILE A 382 -7.47 -14.56 -9.19
N LEU A 383 -8.54 -14.50 -9.98
CA LEU A 383 -9.70 -15.38 -9.84
C LEU A 383 -9.33 -16.83 -10.11
N GLN A 384 -8.66 -17.14 -11.22
CA GLN A 384 -8.17 -18.48 -11.57
C GLN A 384 -7.26 -19.05 -10.49
N LYS A 385 -6.29 -18.27 -10.00
CA LYS A 385 -5.40 -18.65 -8.89
C LYS A 385 -6.20 -18.95 -7.62
N LYS A 386 -7.22 -18.15 -7.30
CA LYS A 386 -8.07 -18.36 -6.11
C LYS A 386 -8.99 -19.57 -6.28
N MET A 387 -9.52 -19.80 -7.48
CA MET A 387 -10.38 -20.94 -7.78
C MET A 387 -9.64 -22.26 -7.51
N SER A 388 -8.56 -22.51 -8.26
CA SER A 388 -7.74 -23.73 -8.13
C SER A 388 -7.06 -23.89 -6.76
N ARG A 389 -6.46 -22.83 -6.21
CA ARG A 389 -5.63 -22.97 -4.99
C ARG A 389 -6.41 -22.86 -3.69
N ARG A 390 -7.64 -22.35 -3.72
CA ARG A 390 -8.44 -22.11 -2.51
C ARG A 390 -9.84 -22.65 -2.63
N TYR A 391 -10.65 -22.13 -3.55
CA TYR A 391 -12.09 -22.36 -3.53
C TYR A 391 -12.43 -23.81 -3.83
N ASP A 392 -11.83 -24.39 -4.87
CA ASP A 392 -11.99 -25.81 -5.19
C ASP A 392 -11.61 -26.69 -4.01
N ARG A 393 -10.40 -26.52 -3.46
CA ARG A 393 -9.94 -27.26 -2.26
C ARG A 393 -10.82 -27.08 -1.03
N TRP A 394 -11.54 -25.96 -0.92
CA TRP A 394 -12.42 -25.72 0.23
C TRP A 394 -13.79 -26.35 0.05
N TYR A 395 -14.27 -26.48 -1.18
CA TYR A 395 -15.67 -26.74 -1.49
C TYR A 395 -15.95 -27.91 -2.43
N ASP A 396 -14.91 -28.55 -2.97
CA ASP A 396 -15.02 -29.64 -3.94
C ASP A 396 -15.81 -29.15 -5.17
N LEU A 397 -15.16 -28.27 -5.94
CA LEU A 397 -15.82 -27.54 -7.02
C LEU A 397 -15.78 -28.29 -8.36
N ASP A 398 -15.04 -29.39 -8.45
CA ASP A 398 -15.03 -30.23 -9.64
C ASP A 398 -16.45 -30.68 -10.02
N GLY A 399 -16.82 -30.49 -11.28
CA GLY A 399 -18.17 -30.75 -11.79
C GLY A 399 -19.26 -29.80 -11.29
N ARG A 400 -18.94 -28.77 -10.50
CA ARG A 400 -19.94 -27.75 -10.08
C ARG A 400 -20.18 -26.74 -11.19
N SER A 401 -21.43 -26.28 -11.31
CA SER A 401 -21.79 -25.23 -12.24
C SER A 401 -20.94 -23.97 -12.06
N ASP A 402 -20.55 -23.38 -13.18
CA ASP A 402 -19.97 -22.04 -13.32
C ASP A 402 -20.70 -20.95 -12.50
N LEU A 403 -22.02 -20.99 -12.42
CA LEU A 403 -22.82 -20.05 -11.62
C LEU A 403 -22.53 -20.20 -10.12
N VAL A 404 -22.46 -21.44 -9.62
CA VAL A 404 -22.10 -21.71 -8.22
C VAL A 404 -20.68 -21.19 -7.94
N CYS A 405 -19.75 -21.45 -8.87
CA CYS A 405 -18.37 -20.99 -8.77
C CYS A 405 -18.28 -19.45 -8.76
N ALA A 406 -19.05 -18.77 -9.62
CA ALA A 406 -19.12 -17.30 -9.68
C ALA A 406 -19.62 -16.69 -8.35
N VAL A 407 -20.70 -17.23 -7.78
CA VAL A 407 -21.24 -16.71 -6.52
C VAL A 407 -20.28 -16.99 -5.35
N ILE A 408 -19.60 -18.13 -5.31
CA ILE A 408 -18.55 -18.41 -4.31
C ILE A 408 -17.40 -17.42 -4.42
N ALA A 409 -16.95 -17.13 -5.65
CA ALA A 409 -15.89 -16.16 -5.89
C ALA A 409 -16.27 -14.77 -5.36
N ASP A 410 -17.50 -14.32 -5.64
CA ASP A 410 -18.06 -13.06 -5.13
C ASP A 410 -18.08 -13.01 -3.59
N ILE A 411 -18.58 -14.08 -2.95
CA ILE A 411 -18.68 -14.17 -1.49
C ILE A 411 -17.32 -13.94 -0.83
N HIS A 412 -16.27 -14.58 -1.35
CA HIS A 412 -14.92 -14.49 -0.79
C HIS A 412 -14.19 -13.22 -1.20
N HIS A 413 -14.46 -12.67 -2.39
CA HIS A 413 -13.94 -11.38 -2.82
C HIS A 413 -14.35 -10.29 -1.82
N GLN A 414 -15.64 -10.22 -1.48
CA GLN A 414 -16.17 -9.27 -0.51
C GLN A 414 -15.99 -9.68 0.97
N GLY A 415 -15.71 -10.95 1.24
CA GLY A 415 -15.65 -11.48 2.61
C GLY A 415 -17.03 -11.55 3.29
N ARG A 416 -18.11 -11.84 2.55
CA ARG A 416 -19.49 -11.85 3.07
C ARG A 416 -19.79 -13.01 4.02
N ALA A 417 -19.04 -14.11 3.94
CA ALA A 417 -19.27 -15.30 4.76
C ALA A 417 -17.99 -16.10 5.03
N ALA A 418 -17.96 -16.80 6.17
CA ALA A 418 -16.92 -17.77 6.49
C ALA A 418 -17.17 -19.12 5.81
N LYS A 419 -16.10 -19.92 5.65
CA LYS A 419 -16.15 -21.20 4.92
C LYS A 419 -17.25 -22.15 5.37
N LYS A 420 -17.45 -22.28 6.69
CA LYS A 420 -18.49 -23.16 7.27
C LYS A 420 -19.89 -22.82 6.74
N ARG A 421 -20.20 -21.53 6.59
CA ARG A 421 -21.51 -21.08 6.11
C ARG A 421 -21.68 -21.35 4.62
N VAL A 422 -20.62 -21.20 3.83
CA VAL A 422 -20.63 -21.53 2.40
C VAL A 422 -20.89 -23.03 2.20
N LYS A 423 -20.22 -23.90 2.98
CA LYS A 423 -20.48 -25.35 2.95
C LYS A 423 -21.92 -25.71 3.28
N ALA A 424 -22.51 -25.04 4.28
CA ALA A 424 -23.90 -25.26 4.64
C ALA A 424 -24.87 -24.82 3.53
N ALA A 425 -24.60 -23.69 2.86
CA ALA A 425 -25.39 -23.23 1.72
C ALA A 425 -25.29 -24.21 0.53
N LEU A 426 -24.09 -24.74 0.26
CA LEU A 426 -23.87 -25.74 -0.80
C LEU A 426 -24.61 -27.07 -0.58
N ALA A 427 -24.92 -27.41 0.66
CA ALA A 427 -25.68 -28.61 1.01
C ALA A 427 -27.20 -28.41 1.01
N SER A 428 -27.68 -27.20 0.71
CA SER A 428 -29.11 -26.90 0.65
C SER A 428 -29.75 -27.42 -0.64
N ALA A 429 -31.10 -27.49 -0.66
CA ALA A 429 -31.84 -27.93 -1.84
C ALA A 429 -31.70 -26.99 -3.04
N ASP A 430 -31.46 -25.69 -2.79
CA ASP A 430 -31.13 -24.70 -3.80
C ASP A 430 -29.82 -23.97 -3.40
N PRO A 431 -28.66 -24.55 -3.77
CA PRO A 431 -27.37 -23.99 -3.41
C PRO A 431 -27.17 -22.55 -3.91
N VAL A 432 -27.67 -22.19 -5.09
CA VAL A 432 -27.46 -20.87 -5.68
C VAL A 432 -28.20 -19.82 -4.87
N ASP A 433 -29.49 -20.03 -4.58
CA ASP A 433 -30.27 -19.09 -3.78
C ASP A 433 -29.70 -18.96 -2.36
N ALA A 434 -29.31 -20.08 -1.74
CA ALA A 434 -28.71 -20.09 -0.41
C ALA A 434 -27.36 -19.34 -0.35
N LEU A 435 -26.55 -19.43 -1.41
CA LEU A 435 -25.28 -18.69 -1.54
C LEU A 435 -25.52 -17.20 -1.77
N VAL A 436 -26.47 -16.82 -2.61
CA VAL A 436 -26.83 -15.41 -2.84
C VAL A 436 -27.29 -14.77 -1.53
N HIS A 437 -28.16 -15.43 -0.78
CA HIS A 437 -28.69 -14.97 0.52
C HIS A 437 -27.79 -15.26 1.73
N ILE A 438 -26.54 -15.69 1.50
CA ILE A 438 -25.65 -16.14 2.57
C ILE A 438 -25.37 -15.07 3.64
N SER A 439 -25.65 -13.79 3.39
CA SER A 439 -25.54 -12.76 4.41
C SER A 439 -26.59 -11.65 4.21
N PRO A 440 -27.67 -11.63 5.02
CA PRO A 440 -28.79 -10.71 4.83
C PRO A 440 -28.42 -9.24 5.10
N LYS A 441 -27.25 -8.97 5.68
CA LYS A 441 -26.73 -7.60 5.93
C LYS A 441 -26.41 -6.84 4.65
N TYR A 442 -26.33 -7.53 3.49
CA TYR A 442 -25.93 -6.96 2.21
C TYR A 442 -27.09 -6.90 1.22
N ALA A 443 -28.23 -6.33 1.61
CA ALA A 443 -29.45 -6.30 0.80
C ALA A 443 -29.23 -5.74 -0.62
N GLY A 444 -28.47 -4.66 -0.78
CA GLY A 444 -28.14 -4.10 -2.10
C GLY A 444 -27.37 -5.09 -2.98
N ARG A 445 -26.35 -5.75 -2.41
CA ARG A 445 -25.57 -6.75 -3.17
C ARG A 445 -26.40 -8.00 -3.50
N ILE A 446 -27.31 -8.41 -2.62
CA ILE A 446 -28.25 -9.51 -2.92
C ILE A 446 -29.10 -9.15 -4.14
N ALA A 447 -29.64 -7.93 -4.18
CA ALA A 447 -30.44 -7.47 -5.33
C ALA A 447 -29.61 -7.43 -6.62
N ASP A 448 -28.37 -6.91 -6.55
CA ASP A 448 -27.46 -6.88 -7.68
C ASP A 448 -27.10 -8.27 -8.19
N LEU A 449 -26.75 -9.19 -7.29
CA LEU A 449 -26.40 -10.57 -7.63
C LEU A 449 -27.56 -11.29 -8.31
N LYS A 450 -28.79 -11.14 -7.81
CA LYS A 450 -29.98 -11.72 -8.44
C LYS A 450 -30.16 -11.17 -9.85
N LYS A 451 -30.09 -9.85 -10.00
CA LYS A 451 -30.26 -9.18 -11.29
C LYS A 451 -29.22 -9.65 -12.32
N ILE A 452 -27.94 -9.60 -11.96
CA ILE A 452 -26.85 -9.95 -12.89
C ILE A 452 -26.82 -11.45 -13.20
N SER A 453 -27.05 -12.30 -12.20
CA SER A 453 -27.10 -13.75 -12.41
C SER A 453 -28.25 -14.14 -13.32
N GLN A 454 -29.46 -13.57 -13.10
CA GLN A 454 -30.62 -13.86 -13.94
C GLN A 454 -30.35 -13.46 -15.40
N ARG A 455 -29.81 -12.27 -15.64
CA ARG A 455 -29.46 -11.82 -16.99
C ARG A 455 -28.48 -12.80 -17.66
N LEU A 456 -27.41 -13.20 -16.96
CA LEU A 456 -26.40 -14.10 -17.52
C LEU A 456 -26.93 -15.52 -17.74
N ILE A 457 -27.90 -15.98 -16.95
CA ILE A 457 -28.62 -17.24 -17.21
C ILE A 457 -29.48 -17.11 -18.47
N ASP A 458 -30.28 -16.04 -18.57
CA ASP A 458 -31.20 -15.81 -19.69
C ASP A 458 -30.45 -15.69 -21.03
N GLU A 459 -29.28 -15.05 -21.00
CA GLU A 459 -28.35 -14.91 -22.13
C GLU A 459 -27.50 -16.16 -22.38
N ARG A 460 -27.68 -17.24 -21.60
CA ARG A 460 -26.91 -18.49 -21.66
C ARG A 460 -25.40 -18.30 -21.52
N LYS A 461 -24.98 -17.33 -20.72
CA LYS A 461 -23.58 -17.03 -20.40
C LYS A 461 -23.11 -17.66 -19.08
N LEU A 462 -24.03 -17.94 -18.16
CA LEU A 462 -23.77 -18.72 -16.93
C LEU A 462 -24.82 -19.81 -16.75
N GLY A 463 -24.49 -20.83 -15.97
CA GLY A 463 -25.33 -22.00 -15.72
C GLY A 463 -25.21 -23.07 -16.81
N GLN A 464 -24.29 -22.91 -17.77
CA GLN A 464 -24.16 -23.80 -18.93
C GLN A 464 -22.96 -24.75 -18.83
N LYS A 465 -21.96 -24.38 -18.02
CA LYS A 465 -20.69 -25.09 -17.91
C LYS A 465 -20.44 -25.58 -16.50
N VAL A 466 -19.57 -26.57 -16.37
CA VAL A 466 -19.07 -27.05 -15.09
C VAL A 466 -17.58 -26.77 -14.96
N TYR A 467 -17.12 -26.59 -13.73
CA TYR A 467 -15.70 -26.39 -13.45
C TYR A 467 -14.95 -27.73 -13.55
N ASP A 468 -13.87 -27.75 -14.32
CA ASP A 468 -12.90 -28.84 -14.34
C ASP A 468 -11.70 -28.47 -13.46
N SER A 469 -11.53 -29.20 -12.36
CA SER A 469 -10.44 -28.95 -11.42
C SER A 469 -9.07 -29.32 -11.99
N ALA A 470 -8.98 -30.24 -12.94
CA ALA A 470 -7.72 -30.66 -13.54
C ALA A 470 -7.15 -29.59 -14.48
N GLY A 471 -7.98 -29.06 -15.37
CA GLY A 471 -7.63 -27.98 -16.31
C GLY A 471 -7.67 -26.57 -15.68
N ASN A 472 -8.35 -26.40 -14.54
CA ASN A 472 -8.69 -25.08 -13.99
C ASN A 472 -9.38 -24.22 -15.06
N GLU A 473 -10.44 -24.78 -15.63
CA GLU A 473 -11.23 -24.21 -16.71
C GLU A 473 -12.71 -24.59 -16.57
N PHE A 474 -13.54 -24.09 -17.48
CA PHE A 474 -14.97 -24.40 -17.51
C PHE A 474 -15.29 -25.13 -18.81
N VAL A 475 -15.79 -26.36 -18.67
CA VAL A 475 -16.11 -27.25 -19.79
C VAL A 475 -17.62 -27.43 -19.90
N ASP A 476 -18.08 -27.85 -21.08
CA ASP A 476 -19.49 -28.20 -21.26
C ASP A 476 -19.85 -29.39 -20.35
N SER A 477 -21.02 -29.31 -19.72
CA SER A 477 -21.50 -30.26 -18.71
C SER A 477 -21.79 -31.66 -19.23
#